data_AF-H2ZHI6-F1
#
_entry.id   AF-H2ZHI6-F1
#
_cell.length_a   1.000
_cell.length_b   1.000
_cell.length_c   1.000
_cell.angle_alpha   90.00
_cell.angle_beta   90.00
_cell.angle_gamma   90.00
#
_symmetry.space_group_name_H-M   'P 1'
#
loop_
_entity.id
_entity.type
_entity.pdbx_description
1 polymer ?
#
loop_
_entity_poly.entity_id
_entity_poly.type
_entity_poly.pdbx_seq_one_letter_code
_entity_poly.pdbx_strand_id
1 'polypeptide(L)'
;MITIGWLCLVCLVVGSHAYPGGAPEGACGHMTPSHGGSVAKALSTSPFSLTLSANSYLPGDKITVTINGTDTSFKGILLQARAAGDKAEGWWDKPERDLYKRLNCGGETNSAVTHINPNDKLTPQSFVWIAPCNSTMDYTFYATVVQEYTEFYVKIPSTMVTRQLGNKECKPPGSRGSANSLLPLWTTIVIMIVHLMALLR
;
A
#
# COMPACT_ATOMS: atom_id res chain seq x y z
N MET A 1 -55.70 -11.38 -30.90
CA MET A 1 -55.33 -10.04 -30.38
C MET A 1 -54.37 -10.27 -29.23
N ILE A 2 -53.16 -9.73 -29.36
CA ILE A 2 -51.99 -10.00 -28.52
C ILE A 2 -52.09 -9.10 -27.28
N THR A 3 -52.08 -9.67 -26.06
CA THR A 3 -51.74 -8.89 -24.86
C THR A 3 -50.39 -9.36 -24.35
N ILE A 4 -49.36 -8.70 -24.87
CA ILE A 4 -48.03 -8.59 -24.27
C ILE A 4 -48.17 -7.68 -23.04
N GLY A 5 -47.57 -8.07 -21.91
CA GLY A 5 -47.42 -7.20 -20.75
C GLY A 5 -47.49 -8.03 -19.47
N TRP A 6 -46.50 -8.08 -18.59
CA TRP A 6 -45.40 -7.16 -18.36
C TRP A 6 -44.40 -7.95 -17.50
N LEU A 7 -43.27 -8.35 -18.08
CA LEU A 7 -42.17 -8.87 -17.29
C LEU A 7 -41.59 -7.65 -16.56
N CYS A 8 -41.94 -7.47 -15.28
CA CYS A 8 -41.28 -6.50 -14.40
C CYS A 8 -39.82 -6.93 -14.27
N LEU A 9 -38.97 -6.44 -15.17
CA LEU A 9 -37.53 -6.45 -15.04
C LEU A 9 -37.23 -5.50 -13.87
N VAL A 10 -37.21 -6.04 -12.65
CA VAL A 10 -36.68 -5.35 -11.48
C VAL A 10 -35.19 -5.20 -11.73
N CYS A 11 -34.81 -4.09 -12.35
CA CYS A 11 -33.44 -3.61 -12.35
C CYS A 11 -33.06 -3.36 -10.89
N LEU A 12 -32.34 -4.31 -10.29
CA LEU A 12 -31.54 -4.08 -9.10
C LEU A 12 -30.51 -2.99 -9.45
N VAL A 13 -30.90 -1.74 -9.32
CA VAL A 13 -29.96 -0.62 -9.26
C VAL A 13 -29.26 -0.76 -7.92
N VAL A 14 -28.18 -1.54 -7.91
CA VAL A 14 -27.27 -1.60 -6.77
C VAL A 14 -26.72 -0.20 -6.60
N GLY A 15 -27.23 0.53 -5.60
CA GLY A 15 -26.74 1.85 -5.25
C GLY A 15 -25.25 1.74 -4.94
N SER A 16 -24.41 2.29 -5.80
CA SER A 16 -22.98 2.37 -5.53
C SER A 16 -22.78 3.37 -4.39
N HIS A 17 -22.43 2.86 -3.21
CA HIS A 17 -21.98 3.72 -2.12
C HIS A 17 -20.71 4.43 -2.58
N ALA A 18 -20.80 5.73 -2.88
CA ALA A 18 -19.61 6.55 -3.01
C ALA A 18 -18.93 6.54 -1.64
N TYR A 19 -17.67 6.10 -1.58
CA TYR A 19 -16.88 6.09 -0.35
C TYR A 19 -16.01 7.36 -0.35
N PRO A 20 -16.51 8.51 0.16
CA PRO A 20 -15.68 9.71 0.30
C PRO A 20 -14.46 9.44 1.20
N GLY A 21 -14.55 8.38 2.02
CA GLY A 21 -13.51 7.91 2.92
C GLY A 21 -12.45 6.98 2.32
N GLY A 22 -12.38 6.81 0.99
CA GLY A 22 -11.36 5.97 0.34
C GLY A 22 -11.87 4.66 -0.27
N ALA A 23 -11.01 3.99 -1.02
CA ALA A 23 -11.33 2.72 -1.69
C ALA A 23 -11.64 1.59 -0.69
N PRO A 24 -12.63 0.73 -0.96
CA PRO A 24 -12.88 -0.49 -0.19
C PRO A 24 -11.85 -1.59 -0.53
N GLU A 25 -11.68 -2.58 0.36
CA GLU A 25 -10.77 -3.72 0.13
C GLU A 25 -11.14 -4.51 -1.14
N GLY A 26 -12.43 -4.59 -1.50
CA GLY A 26 -12.88 -5.25 -2.73
C GLY A 26 -12.34 -4.60 -4.01
N ALA A 27 -11.96 -3.31 -3.97
CA ALA A 27 -11.39 -2.60 -5.11
C ALA A 27 -9.92 -2.96 -5.36
N CYS A 28 -9.26 -3.65 -4.41
CA CYS A 28 -7.82 -3.86 -4.47
C CYS A 28 -7.37 -4.57 -5.74
N GLY A 29 -8.09 -5.58 -6.23
CA GLY A 29 -7.68 -6.38 -7.39
C GLY A 29 -7.73 -5.61 -8.71
N HIS A 30 -8.89 -5.02 -9.03
CA HIS A 30 -9.12 -4.32 -10.29
C HIS A 30 -8.64 -2.86 -10.27
N MET A 31 -8.47 -2.27 -9.08
CA MET A 31 -8.07 -0.87 -8.85
C MET A 31 -8.96 0.17 -9.55
N THR A 32 -10.18 -0.19 -9.92
CA THR A 32 -11.11 0.71 -10.62
C THR A 32 -12.08 1.30 -9.60
N PRO A 33 -12.24 2.64 -9.54
CA PRO A 33 -13.38 3.24 -8.87
C PRO A 33 -14.70 2.66 -9.43
N SER A 34 -15.69 2.45 -8.56
CA SER A 34 -17.01 1.96 -8.97
C SER A 34 -18.09 2.83 -8.35
N HIS A 35 -18.59 3.78 -9.13
CA HIS A 35 -19.79 4.55 -8.81
C HIS A 35 -20.39 5.19 -10.08
N GLY A 36 -21.66 5.60 -10.00
CA GLY A 36 -22.42 6.09 -11.16
C GLY A 36 -21.79 7.30 -11.86
N GLY A 37 -21.71 7.23 -13.20
CA GLY A 37 -21.23 8.32 -14.06
C GLY A 37 -19.70 8.37 -14.25
N SER A 38 -18.94 7.54 -13.56
CA SER A 38 -17.48 7.56 -13.65
C SER A 38 -16.98 6.76 -14.84
N VAL A 39 -16.06 7.36 -15.61
CA VAL A 39 -15.44 6.70 -16.76
C VAL A 39 -13.92 6.76 -16.64
N ALA A 40 -13.27 5.62 -16.83
CA ALA A 40 -11.82 5.55 -16.90
C ALA A 40 -11.35 6.32 -18.14
N LYS A 41 -10.49 7.31 -17.95
CA LYS A 41 -9.82 8.01 -19.04
C LYS A 41 -8.66 7.15 -19.55
N ALA A 42 -8.27 7.36 -20.81
CA ALA A 42 -7.14 6.66 -21.39
C ALA A 42 -5.85 6.99 -20.60
N LEU A 43 -5.08 5.97 -20.27
CA LEU A 43 -3.85 6.15 -19.49
C LEU A 43 -2.82 7.04 -20.21
N SER A 44 -2.79 7.01 -21.55
CA SER A 44 -1.93 7.87 -22.38
C SER A 44 -2.22 9.37 -22.24
N THR A 45 -3.39 9.74 -21.70
CA THR A 45 -3.77 11.14 -21.44
C THR A 45 -3.70 11.49 -19.95
N SER A 46 -3.07 10.65 -19.12
CA SER A 46 -2.87 10.91 -17.70
C SER A 46 -1.90 12.08 -17.51
N PRO A 47 -2.27 13.13 -16.76
CA PRO A 47 -1.32 14.16 -16.33
C PRO A 47 -0.43 13.67 -15.17
N PHE A 48 -0.72 12.49 -14.63
CA PHE A 48 -0.01 11.92 -13.49
C PHE A 48 0.98 10.85 -13.90
N SER A 49 2.10 10.78 -13.18
CA SER A 49 3.14 9.76 -13.32
C SER A 49 3.70 9.34 -11.96
N LEU A 50 4.29 8.14 -11.90
CA LEU A 50 4.95 7.64 -10.70
C LEU A 50 6.48 7.69 -10.85
N THR A 51 7.16 8.27 -9.88
CA THR A 51 8.62 8.20 -9.74
C THR A 51 9.01 7.51 -8.45
N LEU A 52 10.17 6.85 -8.46
CA LEU A 52 10.68 6.06 -7.34
C LEU A 52 12.02 6.61 -6.88
N SER A 53 12.29 6.59 -5.58
CA SER A 53 13.59 7.01 -5.03
C SER A 53 14.73 6.03 -5.34
N ALA A 54 14.40 4.80 -5.73
CA ALA A 54 15.35 3.76 -6.11
C ALA A 54 14.73 2.86 -7.19
N ASN A 55 15.57 2.26 -8.04
CA ASN A 55 15.19 1.29 -9.07
C ASN A 55 15.50 -0.16 -8.66
N SER A 56 16.00 -0.36 -7.45
CA SER A 56 16.43 -1.66 -6.94
C SER A 56 16.31 -1.71 -5.42
N TYR A 57 16.22 -2.90 -4.85
CA TYR A 57 15.99 -3.08 -3.43
C TYR A 57 16.50 -4.42 -2.88
N LEU A 58 16.79 -4.43 -1.58
CA LEU A 58 16.91 -5.61 -0.73
C LEU A 58 15.67 -5.74 0.18
N PRO A 59 15.33 -6.95 0.68
CA PRO A 59 14.20 -7.14 1.59
C PRO A 59 14.26 -6.19 2.79
N GLY A 60 13.14 -5.53 3.11
CA GLY A 60 13.04 -4.52 4.18
C GLY A 60 13.54 -3.12 3.80
N ASP A 61 14.02 -2.90 2.58
CA ASP A 61 14.32 -1.55 2.10
C ASP A 61 13.05 -0.70 2.02
N LYS A 62 13.27 0.62 2.15
CA LYS A 62 12.24 1.63 2.00
C LYS A 62 12.40 2.32 0.64
N ILE A 63 11.33 2.39 -0.12
CA ILE A 63 11.27 3.11 -1.40
C ILE A 63 10.21 4.18 -1.31
N THR A 64 10.59 5.42 -1.57
CA THR A 64 9.63 6.52 -1.70
C THR A 64 9.05 6.49 -3.11
N VAL A 65 7.72 6.45 -3.18
CA VAL A 65 6.93 6.51 -4.39
C VAL A 65 6.23 7.87 -4.44
N THR A 66 6.47 8.61 -5.51
CA THR A 66 5.94 9.96 -5.68
C THR A 66 4.95 9.98 -6.84
N ILE A 67 3.73 10.44 -6.58
CA ILE A 67 2.73 10.79 -7.60
C ILE A 67 3.01 12.22 -8.04
N ASN A 68 3.44 12.39 -9.28
CA ASN A 68 3.72 13.69 -9.88
C ASN A 68 2.55 14.14 -10.76
N GLY A 69 2.51 15.43 -11.05
CA GLY A 69 1.62 16.08 -12.00
C GLY A 69 2.05 17.54 -12.19
N THR A 70 1.74 18.11 -13.35
CA THR A 70 2.08 19.51 -13.66
C THR A 70 0.89 20.40 -13.34
N ASP A 71 1.03 21.28 -12.34
CA ASP A 71 0.01 22.25 -11.91
C ASP A 71 -1.40 21.67 -11.75
N THR A 72 -1.47 20.45 -11.23
CA THR A 72 -2.72 19.68 -11.11
C THR A 72 -2.90 19.15 -9.69
N SER A 73 -4.10 18.67 -9.42
CA SER A 73 -4.47 18.05 -8.16
C SER A 73 -5.32 16.82 -8.42
N PHE A 74 -5.49 15.99 -7.39
CA PHE A 74 -6.41 14.86 -7.43
C PHE A 74 -7.19 14.76 -6.13
N LYS A 75 -8.37 14.15 -6.19
CA LYS A 75 -9.25 13.96 -5.04
C LYS A 75 -9.05 12.61 -4.36
N GLY A 76 -8.73 11.57 -5.14
CA GLY A 76 -8.63 10.21 -4.63
C GLY A 76 -7.48 9.40 -5.21
N ILE A 77 -6.96 8.47 -4.41
CA ILE A 77 -5.97 7.49 -4.84
C ILE A 77 -6.29 6.08 -4.37
N LEU A 78 -5.77 5.10 -5.11
CA LEU A 78 -5.47 3.75 -4.63
C LEU A 78 -4.06 3.37 -5.13
N LEU A 79 -3.10 3.26 -4.22
CA LEU A 79 -1.69 3.02 -4.51
C LEU A 79 -1.25 1.66 -3.95
N GLN A 80 -0.57 0.86 -4.77
CA GLN A 80 -0.14 -0.50 -4.45
C GLN A 80 1.23 -0.82 -5.06
N ALA A 81 1.98 -1.71 -4.45
CA ALA A 81 3.09 -2.42 -5.10
C ALA A 81 2.64 -3.83 -5.45
N ARG A 82 2.93 -4.30 -6.67
CA ARG A 82 2.54 -5.65 -7.12
C ARG A 82 3.75 -6.40 -7.65
N ALA A 83 3.98 -7.60 -7.11
CA ALA A 83 4.79 -8.61 -7.78
C ALA A 83 4.00 -9.14 -8.99
N ALA A 84 4.64 -9.87 -9.90
CA ALA A 84 4.16 -10.26 -11.25
C ALA A 84 2.83 -11.10 -11.35
N GLY A 85 1.81 -10.86 -10.52
CA GLY A 85 0.56 -11.62 -10.44
C GLY A 85 -0.58 -10.93 -9.67
N ASP A 86 -0.76 -9.62 -9.85
CA ASP A 86 -1.93 -8.84 -9.41
C ASP A 86 -2.18 -8.66 -7.89
N LYS A 87 -1.43 -9.32 -7.00
CA LYS A 87 -1.56 -9.13 -5.55
C LYS A 87 -0.77 -7.89 -5.08
N ALA A 88 -1.41 -7.09 -4.22
CA ALA A 88 -0.75 -6.00 -3.50
C ALA A 88 0.12 -6.55 -2.36
N GLU A 89 1.40 -6.20 -2.34
CA GLU A 89 2.38 -6.76 -1.41
C GLU A 89 3.28 -5.68 -0.78
N GLY A 90 3.95 -6.07 0.31
CA GLY A 90 4.72 -5.17 1.15
C GLY A 90 3.86 -4.32 2.07
N TRP A 91 4.49 -3.34 2.68
CA TRP A 91 3.83 -2.46 3.64
C TRP A 91 4.02 -1.01 3.26
N TRP A 92 3.01 -0.20 3.50
CA TRP A 92 3.15 1.24 3.46
C TRP A 92 3.43 1.78 4.86
N ASP A 93 4.44 2.66 4.94
CA ASP A 93 4.65 3.47 6.13
C ASP A 93 3.43 4.40 6.32
N LYS A 94 3.32 4.96 7.52
CA LYS A 94 2.16 5.80 7.87
C LYS A 94 2.13 7.06 6.98
N PRO A 95 1.07 7.27 6.17
CA PRO A 95 0.96 8.49 5.37
C PRO A 95 0.43 9.65 6.21
N GLU A 96 0.32 10.84 5.60
CA GLU A 96 -0.31 12.01 6.22
C GLU A 96 -1.77 11.71 6.58
N ARG A 97 -2.05 11.68 7.89
CA ARG A 97 -3.31 11.14 8.45
C ARG A 97 -4.56 11.89 8.03
N ASP A 98 -4.44 13.18 7.73
CA ASP A 98 -5.59 14.03 7.39
C ASP A 98 -5.96 13.94 5.90
N LEU A 99 -5.15 13.25 5.09
CA LEU A 99 -5.37 13.10 3.65
C LEU A 99 -5.50 11.63 3.23
N TYR A 100 -4.79 10.73 3.92
CA TYR A 100 -4.63 9.35 3.50
C TYR A 100 -4.69 8.35 4.66
N LYS A 101 -5.02 7.12 4.31
CA LYS A 101 -4.95 5.96 5.19
C LYS A 101 -4.37 4.77 4.45
N ARG A 102 -3.89 3.80 5.23
CA ARG A 102 -3.50 2.50 4.72
C ARG A 102 -4.73 1.61 4.58
N LEU A 103 -4.68 0.69 3.62
CA LEU A 103 -5.73 -0.26 3.31
C LEU A 103 -5.10 -1.65 3.26
N ASN A 104 -5.83 -2.65 3.73
CA ASN A 104 -5.44 -4.04 3.60
C ASN A 104 -5.88 -4.54 2.23
N CYS A 105 -4.95 -5.13 1.48
CA CYS A 105 -5.20 -5.68 0.16
C CYS A 105 -4.51 -7.04 0.02
N GLY A 106 -5.14 -7.97 -0.69
CA GLY A 106 -4.53 -9.28 -0.97
C GLY A 106 -4.30 -10.15 0.28
N GLY A 107 -5.02 -9.89 1.37
CA GLY A 107 -4.81 -10.55 2.66
C GLY A 107 -3.61 -10.02 3.45
N GLU A 108 -2.93 -8.99 2.95
CA GLU A 108 -1.79 -8.35 3.63
C GLU A 108 -2.21 -7.08 4.34
N THR A 109 -1.70 -6.88 5.55
CA THR A 109 -1.97 -5.66 6.31
C THR A 109 -1.23 -4.47 5.72
N ASN A 110 -1.89 -3.31 5.58
CA ASN A 110 -1.26 -2.06 5.14
C ASN A 110 -0.54 -2.16 3.77
N SER A 111 -0.98 -3.04 2.87
CA SER A 111 -0.35 -3.26 1.56
C SER A 111 -0.80 -2.28 0.47
N ALA A 112 -1.71 -1.36 0.80
CA ALA A 112 -2.12 -0.27 -0.07
C ALA A 112 -2.30 1.05 0.69
N VAL A 113 -2.37 2.15 -0.07
CA VAL A 113 -2.75 3.48 0.42
C VAL A 113 -3.98 3.98 -0.32
N THR A 114 -4.91 4.62 0.39
CA THR A 114 -6.05 5.32 -0.19
C THR A 114 -6.31 6.66 0.51
N HIS A 115 -7.15 7.50 -0.08
CA HIS A 115 -7.56 8.79 0.48
C HIS A 115 -8.56 8.61 1.63
N ILE A 116 -8.72 9.62 2.50
CA ILE A 116 -9.77 9.62 3.55
C ILE A 116 -10.87 10.66 3.36
N ASN A 117 -10.69 11.57 2.40
CA ASN A 117 -11.63 12.61 2.04
C ASN A 117 -11.44 12.97 0.56
N PRO A 118 -12.45 13.57 -0.08
CA PRO A 118 -12.38 14.01 -1.48
C PRO A 118 -11.72 15.38 -1.67
N ASN A 119 -11.06 15.94 -0.64
CA ASN A 119 -10.41 17.24 -0.76
C ASN A 119 -9.26 17.17 -1.77
N ASP A 120 -8.99 18.29 -2.42
CA ASP A 120 -7.91 18.39 -3.40
C ASP A 120 -6.54 18.16 -2.76
N LYS A 121 -5.72 17.38 -3.45
CA LYS A 121 -4.34 17.04 -3.06
C LYS A 121 -3.43 17.52 -4.19
N LEU A 122 -2.70 18.60 -3.92
CA LEU A 122 -1.77 19.20 -4.89
C LEU A 122 -0.58 18.26 -5.13
N THR A 123 -0.20 18.06 -6.38
CA THR A 123 1.02 17.30 -6.70
C THR A 123 2.28 18.13 -6.42
N PRO A 124 3.42 17.49 -6.07
CA PRO A 124 3.61 16.04 -5.90
C PRO A 124 3.17 15.53 -4.52
N GLN A 125 2.85 14.24 -4.45
CA GLN A 125 2.48 13.54 -3.20
C GLN A 125 3.32 12.27 -3.04
N SER A 126 3.93 12.07 -1.87
CA SER A 126 4.93 11.01 -1.65
C SER A 126 4.53 10.02 -0.56
N PHE A 127 4.82 8.75 -0.79
CA PHE A 127 4.49 7.64 0.09
C PHE A 127 5.67 6.70 0.23
N VAL A 128 5.90 6.15 1.42
CA VAL A 128 7.02 5.24 1.66
C VAL A 128 6.52 3.81 1.69
N TRP A 129 7.01 2.98 0.77
CA TRP A 129 6.79 1.55 0.73
C TRP A 129 7.97 0.80 1.35
N ILE A 130 7.68 -0.31 2.01
CA ILE A 130 8.63 -1.17 2.72
C ILE A 130 8.55 -2.56 2.10
N ALA A 131 9.68 -3.03 1.56
CA ALA A 131 9.76 -4.29 0.85
C ALA A 131 9.53 -5.50 1.78
N PRO A 132 8.78 -6.54 1.35
CA PRO A 132 8.62 -7.79 2.11
C PRO A 132 9.96 -8.43 2.46
N CYS A 133 10.11 -8.91 3.70
CA CYS A 133 11.34 -9.58 4.16
C CYS A 133 11.65 -10.88 3.41
N ASN A 134 10.63 -11.56 2.89
CA ASN A 134 10.72 -12.79 2.13
C ASN A 134 10.67 -12.56 0.61
N SER A 135 10.79 -11.31 0.14
CA SER A 135 10.59 -11.01 -1.26
C SER A 135 11.68 -11.61 -2.16
N THR A 136 11.27 -12.31 -3.22
CA THR A 136 12.14 -12.88 -4.26
C THR A 136 11.88 -12.31 -5.65
N MET A 137 10.93 -11.37 -5.76
CA MET A 137 10.39 -10.91 -7.04
C MET A 137 10.66 -9.43 -7.28
N ASP A 138 10.60 -9.00 -8.53
CA ASP A 138 10.57 -7.59 -8.89
C ASP A 138 9.18 -7.00 -8.65
N TYR A 139 9.10 -5.70 -8.42
CA TYR A 139 7.84 -4.99 -8.19
C TYR A 139 7.62 -3.87 -9.19
N THR A 140 6.35 -3.69 -9.57
CA THR A 140 5.87 -2.47 -10.21
C THR A 140 4.84 -1.83 -9.29
N PHE A 141 4.93 -0.52 -9.12
CA PHE A 141 3.94 0.25 -8.37
C PHE A 141 2.85 0.71 -9.31
N TYR A 142 1.60 0.65 -8.83
CA TYR A 142 0.43 1.08 -9.57
C TYR A 142 -0.36 2.07 -8.74
N ALA A 143 -0.76 3.17 -9.36
CA ALA A 143 -1.70 4.12 -8.78
C ALA A 143 -2.93 4.22 -9.66
N THR A 144 -4.10 4.16 -9.03
CA THR A 144 -5.32 4.71 -9.64
C THR A 144 -5.58 6.07 -9.04
N VAL A 145 -5.69 7.09 -9.89
CA VAL A 145 -5.85 8.49 -9.48
C VAL A 145 -7.20 9.01 -9.96
N VAL A 146 -8.00 9.54 -9.04
CA VAL A 146 -9.28 10.20 -9.32
C VAL A 146 -9.02 11.69 -9.34
N GLN A 147 -9.02 12.29 -10.53
CA GLN A 147 -8.82 13.72 -10.71
C GLN A 147 -10.10 14.46 -10.34
N GLU A 148 -11.22 14.04 -10.92
CA GLU A 148 -12.56 14.53 -10.63
C GLU A 148 -13.51 13.36 -10.39
N TYR A 149 -14.69 13.62 -9.81
CA TYR A 149 -15.65 12.57 -9.47
C TYR A 149 -15.90 11.58 -10.63
N THR A 150 -16.04 12.08 -11.86
CA THR A 150 -16.26 11.24 -13.04
C THR A 150 -15.02 10.93 -13.85
N GLU A 151 -13.85 11.48 -13.51
CA GLU A 151 -12.62 11.38 -14.30
C GLU A 151 -11.47 10.76 -13.49
N PHE A 152 -11.01 9.59 -13.94
CA PHE A 152 -9.96 8.85 -13.26
C PHE A 152 -9.06 8.07 -14.22
N TYR A 153 -7.86 7.78 -13.76
CA TYR A 153 -6.82 7.04 -14.48
C TYR A 153 -6.47 5.79 -13.70
N VAL A 154 -6.66 4.62 -14.32
CA VAL A 154 -6.51 3.32 -13.65
C VAL A 154 -5.12 2.75 -13.88
N LYS A 155 -4.51 2.19 -12.83
CA LYS A 155 -3.24 1.43 -12.90
C LYS A 155 -2.14 2.20 -13.67
N ILE A 156 -1.90 3.48 -13.34
CA ILE A 156 -0.71 4.21 -13.76
C ILE A 156 0.52 3.48 -13.22
N PRO A 157 1.42 2.93 -14.07
CA PRO A 157 2.58 2.19 -13.62
C PRO A 157 3.75 3.11 -13.26
N SER A 158 4.58 2.68 -12.33
CA SER A 158 5.95 3.16 -12.19
C SER A 158 6.90 2.40 -13.13
N THR A 159 8.18 2.79 -13.12
CA THR A 159 9.24 1.87 -13.53
C THR A 159 9.29 0.66 -12.59
N MET A 160 9.85 -0.45 -13.08
CA MET A 160 10.06 -1.64 -12.26
C MET A 160 11.21 -1.41 -11.26
N VAL A 161 11.04 -1.96 -10.06
CA VAL A 161 12.05 -2.02 -9.01
C VAL A 161 12.59 -3.45 -8.91
N THR A 162 13.89 -3.60 -9.13
CA THR A 162 14.54 -4.91 -9.25
C THR A 162 15.09 -5.41 -7.92
N ARG A 163 14.76 -6.66 -7.58
CA ARG A 163 15.29 -7.33 -6.40
C ARG A 163 16.78 -7.61 -6.59
N GLN A 164 17.60 -7.10 -5.67
CA GLN A 164 19.04 -7.38 -5.64
C GLN A 164 19.36 -8.63 -4.82
N LEU A 165 20.43 -9.32 -5.21
CA LEU A 165 21.01 -10.39 -4.41
C LEU A 165 21.77 -9.78 -3.22
N GLY A 166 21.43 -10.23 -2.01
CA GLY A 166 22.06 -9.74 -0.80
C GLY A 166 21.28 -10.13 0.45
N ASN A 167 22.00 -10.21 1.56
CA ASN A 167 21.45 -10.51 2.87
C ASN A 167 21.52 -9.25 3.73
N LYS A 168 20.35 -8.69 4.01
CA LYS A 168 20.14 -7.59 4.95
C LYS A 168 19.22 -8.09 6.05
N GLU A 169 19.50 -7.76 7.31
CA GLU A 169 18.56 -8.03 8.39
C GLU A 169 17.26 -7.25 8.13
N CYS A 170 16.18 -7.97 7.89
CA CYS A 170 14.86 -7.39 7.65
C CYS A 170 13.96 -7.59 8.88
N LYS A 171 13.26 -6.52 9.26
CA LYS A 171 12.28 -6.54 10.35
C LYS A 171 10.93 -6.06 9.80
N PRO A 172 9.89 -6.91 9.82
CA PRO A 172 8.55 -6.48 9.44
C PRO A 172 8.08 -5.29 10.30
N PRO A 173 7.31 -4.35 9.74
CA PRO A 173 6.77 -3.25 10.52
C PRO A 173 5.96 -3.74 11.72
N GLY A 174 6.27 -3.23 12.91
CA GLY A 174 5.59 -3.62 14.15
C GLY A 174 6.13 -4.87 14.85
N SER A 175 7.16 -5.55 14.31
CA SER A 175 7.85 -6.59 15.08
C SER A 175 8.62 -5.94 16.24
N ARG A 176 8.22 -6.22 17.49
CA ARG A 176 9.08 -5.92 18.65
C ARG A 176 10.33 -6.76 18.48
N GLY A 177 11.49 -6.12 18.37
CA GLY A 177 12.75 -6.84 18.39
C GLY A 177 12.77 -7.74 19.62
N SER A 178 12.97 -9.04 19.41
CA SER A 178 13.48 -9.88 20.48
C SER A 178 14.83 -9.30 20.83
N ALA A 179 14.85 -8.45 21.86
CA ALA A 179 16.11 -8.08 22.49
C ALA A 179 16.66 -9.41 22.96
N ASN A 180 17.68 -9.93 22.26
CA ASN A 180 18.53 -10.95 22.84
C ASN A 180 19.00 -10.34 24.16
N SER A 181 18.42 -10.79 25.26
CA SER A 181 18.85 -10.45 26.60
C SER A 181 20.21 -11.10 26.76
N LEU A 182 21.25 -10.44 26.23
CA LEU A 182 22.59 -10.62 26.74
C LEU A 182 22.47 -10.19 28.19
N LEU A 183 22.24 -11.18 29.07
CA LEU A 183 22.30 -10.98 30.50
C LEU A 183 23.62 -10.23 30.76
N PRO A 184 23.57 -9.03 31.36
CA PRO A 184 24.77 -8.23 31.52
C PRO A 184 25.83 -9.07 32.25
N LEU A 185 27.09 -9.05 31.80
CA LEU A 185 28.18 -9.88 32.36
C LEU A 185 28.30 -9.84 33.91
N TRP A 186 27.75 -8.80 34.53
CA TRP A 186 27.57 -8.67 35.98
C TRP A 186 26.70 -9.77 36.59
N THR A 187 25.64 -10.24 35.92
CA THR A 187 24.80 -11.34 36.42
C THR A 187 25.55 -12.67 36.45
N THR A 188 26.44 -12.93 35.49
CA THR A 188 27.30 -14.14 35.53
C THR A 188 28.35 -14.06 36.62
N ILE A 189 28.89 -12.86 36.89
CA ILE A 189 29.87 -12.63 37.98
C ILE A 189 29.21 -12.85 39.35
N VAL A 190 27.99 -12.35 39.58
CA VAL A 190 27.26 -12.56 40.84
C VAL A 190 26.97 -14.05 41.07
N ILE A 191 26.56 -14.79 40.04
CA ILE A 191 26.29 -16.23 40.15
C ILE A 191 27.57 -17.01 40.50
N MET A 192 28.72 -16.64 39.94
CA MET A 192 30.01 -17.25 40.29
C MET A 192 30.45 -16.93 41.72
N ILE A 193 30.25 -15.71 42.20
CA ILE A 193 30.59 -15.30 43.58
C ILE A 193 29.71 -16.05 44.59
N VAL A 194 28.42 -16.21 44.31
CA VAL A 194 27.50 -16.96 45.18
C VAL A 194 27.86 -18.44 45.23
N HIS A 195 28.25 -19.05 44.10
CA HIS A 195 28.75 -20.43 44.08
C HIS A 195 30.08 -20.59 44.82
N LEU A 196 31.01 -19.65 44.68
CA LEU A 196 32.29 -19.68 45.37
C LEU A 196 32.12 -19.56 46.90
N MET A 197 31.20 -18.71 47.36
CA MET A 197 30.89 -18.58 48.79
C MET A 197 30.19 -19.82 49.37
N ALA A 198 29.42 -20.57 48.55
CA ALA A 198 28.80 -21.82 48.98
C ALA A 198 29.80 -22.99 49.11
N LEU A 199 30.92 -22.93 48.40
CA LEU A 199 32.00 -23.93 48.45
C LEU A 199 33.04 -23.66 49.55
N LEU A 200 32.98 -22.47 50.17
CA LEU A 200 33.87 -22.06 51.28
C LEU A 200 33.22 -22.24 52.67
N ARG A 201 32.15 -23.03 52.76
CA ARG A 201 31.52 -23.48 54.00
C ARG A 201 31.77 -24.96 54.23
#